data_AF-A0AAD9WXV2-F1
#
_entry.id   AF-A0AAD9WXV2-F1
#
_cell.length_a   1.000
_cell.length_b   1.000
_cell.length_c   1.000
_cell.angle_alpha   90.00
_cell.angle_beta   90.00
_cell.angle_gamma   90.00
#
_symmetry.space_group_name_H-M   'P 1'
#
loop_
_entity.id
_entity.type
_entity.pdbx_description
1 polymer ?
#
loop_
_entity_poly.entity_id
_entity_poly.type
_entity_poly.pdbx_seq_one_letter_code
_entity_poly.pdbx_strand_id
1 'polypeptide(L)' 'MVASGTKPDKATFISLLITCSHSGFIEKGREIFESMRSIDGLPYEIEHVSCIVDILGRARYLTEAK' A
#
# COMPACT_ATOMS: atom_id res chain seq x y z
N MET A 1 9.21 3.04 -14.74
CA MET A 1 9.33 3.78 -13.47
C MET A 1 10.66 3.48 -12.80
N VAL A 2 10.83 2.39 -12.05
CA VAL A 2 12.12 2.10 -11.38
C VAL A 2 13.26 1.86 -12.38
N ALA A 3 13.06 1.00 -13.39
CA ALA A 3 14.06 0.74 -14.43
C ALA A 3 14.42 1.97 -15.28
N SER A 4 13.56 3.00 -15.30
CA SER A 4 13.80 4.27 -15.98
C SER A 4 14.40 5.34 -15.06
N GLY A 5 14.79 4.98 -13.83
CA GLY A 5 15.31 5.91 -12.82
C GLY A 5 14.26 6.85 -12.22
N THR A 6 12.98 6.65 -12.54
CA THR A 6 11.87 7.44 -12.00
C THR A 6 11.45 6.86 -10.65
N LYS A 7 11.49 7.69 -9.61
CA LYS A 7 11.07 7.28 -8.28
C LYS A 7 9.53 7.18 -8.21
N PRO A 8 8.97 6.12 -7.59
CA PRO A 8 7.55 6.07 -7.29
C PRO A 8 7.12 7.27 -6.44
N ASP A 9 5.93 7.77 -6.69
CA ASP A 9 5.31 8.85 -5.94
C ASP A 9 4.04 8.37 -5.20
N LYS A 10 3.39 9.30 -4.49
CA LYS A 10 2.12 9.05 -3.78
C LYS A 10 1.10 8.32 -4.65
N ALA A 11 0.84 8.82 -5.85
CA ALA A 11 -0.19 8.28 -6.74
C ALA A 11 0.12 6.84 -7.16
N THR A 12 1.40 6.54 -7.36
CA THR A 12 1.85 5.18 -7.70
C THR A 12 1.54 4.19 -6.58
N PHE A 13 1.87 4.55 -5.33
CA PHE A 13 1.62 3.67 -4.18
C PHE A 13 0.13 3.46 -3.92
N ILE A 14 -0.68 4.51 -4.02
CA ILE A 14 -2.15 4.38 -3.92
C ILE A 14 -2.68 3.39 -4.96
N SER A 15 -2.26 3.55 -6.22
CA SER A 15 -2.70 2.68 -7.32
C SER A 15 -2.33 1.21 -7.08
N LEU A 16 -1.13 0.96 -6.56
CA LEU A 16 -0.67 -0.38 -6.20
C LEU A 16 -1.47 -0.99 -5.05
N LEU A 17 -1.72 -0.22 -3.97
CA LEU A 17 -2.48 -0.69 -2.82
C LEU A 17 -3.96 -0.97 -3.18
N ILE A 18 -4.59 -0.10 -3.97
CA ILE A 18 -5.95 -0.34 -4.51
C ILE A 18 -5.98 -1.64 -5.31
N THR A 19 -5.00 -1.85 -6.19
CA THR A 19 -4.90 -3.09 -6.98
C THR A 19 -4.76 -4.32 -6.08
N CYS A 20 -3.96 -4.23 -5.01
CA CYS A 20 -3.82 -5.31 -4.03
C CYS A 20 -5.14 -5.59 -3.29
N SER A 21 -5.90 -4.54 -2.93
CA SER A 21 -7.21 -4.69 -2.31
C SER A 21 -8.18 -5.45 -3.22
N HIS A 22 -8.33 -5.01 -4.47
CA HIS A 22 -9.23 -5.65 -5.43
C HIS A 22 -8.80 -7.07 -5.80
N SER A 23 -7.50 -7.34 -5.84
CA SER A 23 -6.95 -8.66 -6.21
C SER A 23 -6.84 -9.63 -5.03
N GLY A 24 -7.11 -9.18 -3.80
CA GLY A 24 -6.96 -9.98 -2.58
C GLY A 24 -5.49 -10.29 -2.22
N PHE A 25 -4.53 -9.49 -2.71
CA PHE A 25 -3.11 -9.69 -2.44
C PHE A 25 -2.69 -9.00 -1.13
N ILE A 26 -3.00 -9.66 -0.02
CA ILE A 26 -2.81 -9.11 1.33
C ILE A 26 -1.34 -8.89 1.64
N GLU A 27 -0.51 -9.93 1.52
CA GLU A 27 0.93 -9.85 1.83
C GLU A 27 1.64 -8.84 0.94
N LYS A 28 1.29 -8.80 -0.36
CA LYS A 28 1.84 -7.80 -1.28
C LYS A 28 1.45 -6.38 -0.90
N GLY A 29 0.19 -6.19 -0.47
CA GLY A 29 -0.28 -4.91 0.04
C GLY A 29 0.51 -4.43 1.26
N ARG A 30 0.84 -5.33 2.19
CA ARG A 30 1.69 -5.04 3.36
C ARG A 30 3.10 -4.64 2.96
N GLU A 31 3.75 -5.45 2.13
CA GLU A 31 5.11 -5.18 1.62
C GLU A 31 5.20 -3.79 0.96
N ILE A 32 4.21 -3.47 0.12
CA ILE A 32 4.14 -2.18 -0.59
C ILE A 32 3.91 -1.04 0.41
N PHE A 33 3.03 -1.20 1.39
CA PHE A 33 2.80 -0.19 2.41
C PHE A 33 4.06 0.04 3.27
N GLU A 34 4.78 -1.00 3.68
CA GLU A 34 6.01 -0.87 4.45
C GLU A 34 7.18 -0.27 3.64
N SER A 35 7.24 -0.54 2.33
CA SER A 35 8.30 -0.03 1.47
C SER A 35 8.25 1.49 1.30
N MET A 36 7.06 2.10 1.39
CA MET A 36 6.87 3.55 1.22
C MET A 36 7.80 4.38 2.11
N ARG A 37 7.87 4.02 3.39
CA ARG A 37 8.66 4.76 4.38
C ARG A 37 10.13 4.33 4.38
N SER A 38 10.39 3.03 4.19
CA SER A 38 11.73 2.45 4.33
C SER A 38 12.61 2.66 3.10
N ILE A 39 12.05 2.48 1.90
CA ILE A 39 12.78 2.53 0.63
C ILE A 39 12.59 3.88 -0.04
N ASP A 40 11.35 4.38 -0.05
CA ASP A 40 10.99 5.57 -0.82
C ASP A 40 10.93 6.85 0.02
N GLY A 41 11.04 6.76 1.35
CA GLY A 41 11.04 7.91 2.25
C GLY A 41 9.74 8.73 2.19
N LEU A 42 8.66 8.15 1.66
CA LEU A 42 7.36 8.77 1.57
C LEU A 42 6.62 8.63 2.89
N PRO A 43 6.04 9.70 3.43
CA PRO A 43 5.20 9.62 4.62
C PRO A 43 3.91 8.87 4.30
N TYR A 44 3.34 8.23 5.32
CA TYR A 44 1.99 7.73 5.25
C TYR A 44 0.99 8.88 5.24
N GLU A 45 -0.01 8.77 4.39
CA GLU A 45 -1.11 9.72 4.27
C GLU A 45 -2.43 8.95 4.39
N ILE A 46 -3.51 9.68 4.65
CA ILE A 46 -4.81 9.07 4.96
C ILE A 46 -5.31 8.15 3.84
N GLU A 47 -4.99 8.46 2.58
CA GLU A 47 -5.35 7.64 1.43
C GLU A 47 -4.60 6.31 1.42
N HIS A 48 -3.31 6.30 1.79
CA HIS A 48 -2.53 5.06 1.92
C HIS A 48 -3.07 4.17 3.04
N VAL A 49 -3.37 4.79 4.19
CA VAL A 49 -3.92 4.09 5.37
C VAL A 49 -5.31 3.51 5.04
N SER A 50 -6.15 4.26 4.32
CA SER A 50 -7.46 3.77 3.90
C SER A 50 -7.36 2.53 3.02
N CYS A 51 -6.35 2.48 2.13
CA CYS A 51 -6.15 1.31 1.27
C CYS A 51 -5.70 0.08 2.06
N ILE A 52 -4.75 0.21 3.01
CA ILE A 52 -4.31 -0.94 3.82
C ILE A 52 -5.40 -1.42 4.77
N VAL A 53 -6.22 -0.52 5.33
CA VAL A 53 -7.39 -0.89 6.14
C VAL A 53 -8.42 -1.66 5.31
N ASP A 54 -8.70 -1.25 4.07
CA ASP A 54 -9.62 -1.98 3.18
C ASP A 54 -9.07 -3.38 2.83
N ILE A 55 -7.77 -3.50 2.53
CA ILE A 55 -7.10 -4.80 2.32
C ILE A 55 -7.30 -5.72 3.54
N LEU A 56 -6.96 -5.22 4.73
CA LEU A 56 -7.01 -6.01 5.97
C LEU A 56 -8.44 -6.35 6.39
N GLY A 57 -9.36 -5.40 6.25
CA GLY A 57 -10.78 -5.56 6.58
C GLY A 57 -11.45 -6.63 5.72
N ARG A 58 -11.23 -6.61 4.40
CA ARG A 58 -11.75 -7.64 3.47
C ARG A 58 -11.19 -9.02 3.76
N ALA A 59 -9.94 -9.08 4.20
CA ALA A 59 -9.24 -10.30 4.56
C ALA A 59 -9.51 -10.78 6.00
N ARG A 60 -10.40 -10.10 6.75
CA ARG A 60 -10.78 -10.40 8.13
C ARG A 60 -9.66 -10.24 9.18
N TYR A 61 -8.60 -9.50 8.87
CA TYR A 61 -7.56 -9.10 9.84
C TYR A 61 -8.00 -7.87 10.65
N LEU A 62 -9.15 -7.97 11.33
CA LEU A 62 -9.82 -6.82 11.95
C LEU A 62 -9.02 -6.18 13.10
N THR A 63 -8.21 -6.96 13.82
CA THR A 63 -7.34 -6.45 14.89
C THR A 63 -6.27 -5.52 14.33
N GLU A 64 -5.79 -5.79 13.12
CA GLU A 64 -4.74 -5.01 12.46
C GLU A 64 -5.31 -3.85 11.65
N ALA A 65 -6.57 -3.94 11.24
CA ALA A 65 -7.29 -2.89 10.51
C ALA A 65 -7.81 -1.75 11.42
N LYS A 66 -7.46 -1.74 12.72
CA LYS A 66 -7.98 -0.83 13.74
C LYS A 66 -7.14 0.43 13.92
#